data_AF-A0A8H6WXQ4-F1
#
_entry.id   AF-A0A8H6WXQ4-F1
#
_cell.length_a   1.000
_cell.length_b   1.000
_cell.length_c   1.000
_cell.angle_alpha   90.00
_cell.angle_beta   90.00
_cell.angle_gamma   90.00
#
_symmetry.space_group_name_H-M   'P 1'
#
loop_
_entity.id
_entity.type
_entity.pdbx_description
1 polymer ?
#
loop_
_entity_poly.entity_id
_entity_poly.type
_entity_poly.pdbx_seq_one_letter_code
_entity_poly.pdbx_strand_id
1 'polypeptide(L)'
;MAHIAYPSTPNFKNFKTDYVRTLDWVPPQDGAASSEAPRKRPPTRATFFGTVKLHGTNATVVFKNGNKRHAQIQSRSWIIEDTKKDNCGTYALLSKAPLSSLIDQILAVAGKGVQKGVAITALDRFFAIFNIRIDGRWVDMRQYKGCSLPEHRIYNLAQYKNIRSRNRLSGTNDSGSRFNVSIHRGGVCEECPFGAAFVDGAGNRVTGGGEGIVWTMVRSPYMDEGDDREFDDTFLVNFKTKGENFATTSQVPKAPKNPDIANAAAQFADYALAERRYEQGIEYLEGEQARQGWEKNGYDVKLTGAFIKWVTEDAIKEERNEMERLGVPEKDAKREVGARAKLWYARKCRDVADALMAR
;
A
#
# COMPACT_ATOMS: atom_id res chain seq x y z
N MET A 1 -18.33 16.02 1.55
CA MET A 1 -17.67 15.98 2.88
C MET A 1 -16.19 16.23 2.67
N ALA A 2 -15.38 16.39 3.73
CA ALA A 2 -13.93 16.40 3.57
C ALA A 2 -13.44 15.04 3.04
N HIS A 3 -12.27 15.03 2.41
CA HIS A 3 -11.57 13.81 2.02
C HIS A 3 -11.18 13.02 3.27
N ILE A 4 -11.30 11.69 3.21
CA ILE A 4 -10.93 10.78 4.29
C ILE A 4 -9.77 9.91 3.80
N ALA A 5 -8.56 10.26 4.22
CA ALA A 5 -7.36 9.54 3.80
C ALA A 5 -7.30 8.12 4.39
N TYR A 6 -6.98 7.16 3.53
CA TYR A 6 -6.63 5.81 3.96
C TYR A 6 -5.18 5.78 4.49
N PRO A 7 -4.92 5.21 5.69
CA PRO A 7 -3.58 5.14 6.27
C PRO A 7 -2.58 4.40 5.37
N SER A 8 -1.30 4.76 5.45
CA SER A 8 -0.27 3.99 4.75
C SER A 8 -0.12 2.58 5.35
N THR A 9 0.02 1.58 4.50
CA THR A 9 0.42 0.23 4.90
C THR A 9 1.95 0.10 4.79
N PRO A 10 2.70 0.12 5.91
CA PRO A 10 4.16 0.02 5.91
C PRO A 10 4.64 -1.39 5.53
N ASN A 11 5.90 -1.53 5.13
CA ASN A 11 6.56 -2.84 5.12
C ASN A 11 6.75 -3.36 6.57
N PHE A 12 7.04 -4.66 6.73
CA PHE A 12 7.16 -5.26 8.07
C PHE A 12 8.28 -4.64 8.92
N LYS A 13 9.42 -4.25 8.32
CA LYS A 13 10.54 -3.64 9.05
C LYS A 13 10.11 -2.30 9.66
N ASN A 14 9.49 -1.43 8.87
CA ASN A 14 8.97 -0.14 9.33
C ASN A 14 7.86 -0.30 10.37
N PHE A 15 6.93 -1.23 10.12
CA PHE A 15 5.93 -1.61 11.12
C PHE A 15 6.55 -1.99 12.46
N LYS A 16 7.58 -2.86 12.47
CA LYS A 16 8.25 -3.30 13.70
C LYS A 16 8.98 -2.16 14.40
N THR A 17 9.68 -1.31 13.66
CA THR A 17 10.37 -0.14 14.26
C THR A 17 9.38 0.83 14.89
N ASP A 18 8.31 1.18 14.18
CA ASP A 18 7.27 2.06 14.70
C ASP A 18 6.57 1.43 15.91
N TYR A 19 6.34 0.12 15.87
CA TYR A 19 5.81 -0.66 16.99
C TYR A 19 6.75 -0.63 18.22
N VAL A 20 8.06 -0.84 18.05
CA VAL A 20 9.03 -0.77 19.15
C VAL A 20 9.09 0.63 19.76
N ARG A 21 9.13 1.68 18.92
CA ARG A 21 9.09 3.08 19.38
C ARG A 21 7.85 3.37 20.25
N THR A 22 6.71 2.71 19.99
CA THR A 22 5.52 2.85 20.84
C THR A 22 5.60 2.08 22.17
N LEU A 23 6.42 1.03 22.26
CA LEU A 23 6.63 0.30 23.52
C LEU A 23 7.58 1.03 24.46
N ASP A 24 8.64 1.64 23.92
CA ASP A 24 9.71 2.29 24.68
C ASP A 24 9.40 3.75 25.08
N TRP A 25 8.21 4.26 24.72
CA TRP A 25 7.81 5.63 25.07
C TRP A 25 7.61 5.78 26.59
N VAL A 26 8.32 6.76 27.16
CA VAL A 26 8.20 7.22 28.54
C VAL A 26 7.62 8.64 28.52
N PRO A 27 6.55 8.95 29.29
CA PRO A 27 6.01 10.30 29.34
C PRO A 27 7.05 11.31 29.85
N PRO A 28 7.04 12.55 29.34
CA PRO A 28 7.82 13.64 29.93
C PRO A 28 7.49 13.78 31.42
N GLN A 29 8.52 13.90 32.26
CA GLN A 29 8.36 13.98 33.73
C GLN A 29 7.86 15.35 34.21
N ASP A 30 7.92 16.38 33.36
CA ASP A 30 7.55 17.74 33.71
C ASP A 30 6.20 18.08 33.10
N GLY A 31 5.24 18.50 33.94
CA GLY A 31 3.82 18.75 33.64
C GLY A 31 3.49 19.83 32.59
N ALA A 32 4.30 20.00 31.57
CA ALA A 32 3.87 20.58 30.32
C ALA A 32 2.82 19.65 29.71
N ALA A 33 1.59 20.15 29.58
CA ALA A 33 0.51 19.44 28.90
C ALA A 33 0.91 19.14 27.45
N SER A 34 1.55 18.00 27.19
CA SER A 34 1.46 17.36 25.89
C SER A 34 0.10 16.68 25.87
N SER A 35 -0.86 17.32 25.21
CA SER A 35 -2.18 16.75 24.94
C SER A 35 -2.05 15.58 23.97
N GLU A 36 -1.65 14.40 24.45
CA GLU A 36 -1.94 13.10 23.84
C GLU A 36 -1.52 12.02 24.86
N ALA A 37 -2.53 11.39 25.46
CA ALA A 37 -2.36 10.22 26.32
C ALA A 37 -1.53 9.14 25.59
N PRO A 38 -0.78 8.27 26.31
CA PRO A 38 0.04 7.24 25.69
C PRO A 38 -0.79 6.44 24.69
N ARG A 39 -0.29 6.35 23.45
CA ARG A 39 -0.78 5.40 22.44
C ARG A 39 -0.93 4.05 23.11
N LYS A 40 -2.14 3.48 23.11
CA LYS A 40 -2.42 2.19 23.75
C LYS A 40 -1.41 1.16 23.22
N ARG A 41 -0.60 0.60 24.12
CA ARG A 41 0.53 -0.25 23.75
C ARG A 41 0.03 -1.46 22.96
N PRO A 42 0.50 -1.69 21.73
CA PRO A 42 0.04 -2.82 20.94
C PRO A 42 0.48 -4.16 21.57
N PRO A 43 -0.25 -5.26 21.32
CA PRO A 43 -0.09 -6.51 22.08
C PRO A 43 1.26 -7.18 21.80
N THR A 44 1.81 -7.89 22.79
CA THR A 44 3.10 -8.63 22.70
C THR A 44 3.03 -9.81 21.73
N ARG A 45 1.85 -10.42 21.58
CA ARG A 45 1.54 -11.45 20.59
C ARG A 45 0.26 -11.05 19.86
N ALA A 46 0.27 -11.22 18.56
CA ALA A 46 -0.87 -10.87 17.71
C ALA A 46 -1.13 -11.96 16.67
N THR A 47 -2.41 -12.16 16.39
CA THR A 47 -2.85 -12.92 15.22
C THR A 47 -3.05 -11.95 14.07
N PHE A 48 -2.39 -12.20 12.95
CA PHE A 48 -2.60 -11.47 11.70
C PHE A 48 -3.36 -12.32 10.71
N PHE A 49 -4.21 -11.65 9.96
CA PHE A 49 -4.91 -12.18 8.81
C PHE A 49 -4.34 -11.56 7.54
N GLY A 50 -3.85 -12.42 6.65
CA GLY A 50 -3.25 -12.08 5.38
C GLY A 50 -4.24 -12.28 4.24
N THR A 51 -4.52 -11.20 3.50
CA THR A 51 -5.20 -11.25 2.20
C THR A 51 -4.21 -10.94 1.09
N VAL A 52 -4.47 -11.41 -0.13
CA VAL A 52 -3.65 -11.04 -1.29
C VAL A 52 -3.59 -9.53 -1.42
N LYS A 53 -2.37 -9.01 -1.63
CA LYS A 53 -2.15 -7.63 -1.99
C LYS A 53 -2.45 -7.47 -3.47
N LEU A 54 -3.54 -6.79 -3.80
CA LEU A 54 -3.85 -6.46 -5.18
C LEU A 54 -3.00 -5.29 -5.66
N HIS A 55 -2.53 -5.40 -6.89
CA HIS A 55 -1.78 -4.35 -7.57
C HIS A 55 -2.76 -3.43 -8.31
N GLY A 56 -3.24 -2.39 -7.64
CA GLY A 56 -4.25 -1.46 -8.14
C GLY A 56 -4.09 -0.05 -7.56
N THR A 57 -5.11 0.78 -7.70
CA THR A 57 -5.17 2.14 -7.14
C THR A 57 -6.10 2.15 -5.93
N ASN A 58 -5.75 2.88 -4.88
CA ASN A 58 -6.62 2.99 -3.71
C ASN A 58 -7.87 3.80 -4.08
N ALA A 59 -9.02 3.27 -3.67
CA ALA A 59 -10.28 3.97 -3.69
C ALA A 59 -11.04 3.70 -2.40
N THR A 60 -11.76 4.71 -1.94
CA THR A 60 -12.57 4.67 -0.73
C THR A 60 -13.98 5.09 -1.07
N VAL A 61 -14.97 4.29 -0.66
CA VAL A 61 -16.38 4.67 -0.71
C VAL A 61 -16.81 5.05 0.70
N VAL A 62 -17.24 6.30 0.87
CA VAL A 62 -17.60 6.88 2.16
C VAL A 62 -19.08 7.17 2.20
N PHE A 63 -19.71 6.77 3.30
CA PHE A 63 -21.09 7.07 3.58
C PHE A 63 -21.21 7.84 4.88
N LYS A 64 -22.16 8.78 4.92
CA LYS A 64 -22.45 9.56 6.12
C LYS A 64 -23.58 8.91 6.91
N ASN A 65 -23.50 8.92 8.23
CA ASN A 65 -24.64 8.60 9.08
C ASN A 65 -25.87 9.42 8.66
N GLY A 66 -27.00 8.72 8.46
CA GLY A 66 -28.27 9.31 8.02
C GLY A 66 -28.44 9.50 6.50
N ASN A 67 -27.39 9.38 5.67
CA ASN A 67 -27.53 9.41 4.21
C ASN A 67 -26.90 8.17 3.58
N LYS A 68 -27.69 7.09 3.57
CA LYS A 68 -27.30 5.82 2.97
C LYS A 68 -27.35 5.80 1.43
N ARG A 69 -27.97 6.80 0.81
CA ARG A 69 -28.26 6.80 -0.63
C ARG A 69 -27.17 7.44 -1.48
N HIS A 70 -26.36 8.31 -0.90
CA HIS A 70 -25.32 9.04 -1.62
C HIS A 70 -23.94 8.70 -1.07
N ALA A 71 -23.18 7.92 -1.83
CA ALA A 71 -21.80 7.59 -1.50
C ALA A 71 -20.85 8.68 -2.01
N GLN A 72 -19.90 9.08 -1.19
CA GLN A 72 -18.74 9.87 -1.63
C GLN A 72 -17.64 8.89 -2.08
N ILE A 73 -17.27 8.95 -3.36
CA ILE A 73 -16.21 8.13 -3.93
C ILE A 73 -14.90 8.94 -3.89
N GLN A 74 -13.81 8.31 -3.47
CA GLN A 74 -12.52 8.98 -3.27
C GLN A 74 -11.39 8.12 -3.81
N SER A 75 -10.34 8.76 -4.28
CA SER A 75 -9.03 8.13 -4.41
C SER A 75 -8.27 8.22 -3.08
N ARG A 76 -6.99 7.83 -3.11
CA ARG A 76 -6.06 8.04 -1.99
C ARG A 76 -5.93 9.49 -1.54
N SER A 77 -6.07 10.45 -2.45
CA SER A 77 -5.67 11.85 -2.22
C SER A 77 -6.74 12.88 -2.56
N TRP A 78 -7.86 12.50 -3.20
CA TRP A 78 -8.95 13.44 -3.49
C TRP A 78 -10.33 12.75 -3.59
N ILE A 79 -11.38 13.57 -3.58
CA ILE A 79 -12.77 13.15 -3.83
C ILE A 79 -13.02 13.17 -5.33
N ILE A 80 -13.55 12.07 -5.88
CA ILE A 80 -13.84 11.94 -7.30
C ILE A 80 -15.32 12.29 -7.51
N GLU A 81 -15.59 13.37 -8.24
CA GLU A 81 -16.93 13.93 -8.39
C GLU A 81 -17.64 13.51 -9.69
N ASP A 82 -16.88 13.21 -10.75
CA ASP A 82 -17.43 12.87 -12.06
C ASP A 82 -16.47 11.98 -12.89
N THR A 83 -16.90 11.65 -14.11
CA THR A 83 -16.12 10.87 -15.08
C THR A 83 -15.07 11.68 -15.83
N LYS A 84 -15.08 13.02 -15.75
CA LYS A 84 -14.10 13.89 -16.44
C LYS A 84 -12.76 13.89 -15.71
N LYS A 85 -12.80 13.82 -14.37
CA LYS A 85 -11.61 13.75 -13.49
C LYS A 85 -11.54 12.42 -12.74
N ASP A 86 -11.79 11.34 -13.46
CA ASP A 86 -11.86 10.01 -12.89
C ASP A 86 -10.45 9.47 -12.52
N ASN A 87 -10.36 8.75 -11.41
CA ASN A 87 -9.15 8.01 -11.03
C ASN A 87 -9.18 6.61 -11.65
N CYS A 88 -8.59 6.44 -12.82
CA CYS A 88 -8.53 5.15 -13.49
C CYS A 88 -9.91 4.49 -13.70
N GLY A 89 -10.96 5.29 -13.93
CA GLY A 89 -12.32 4.80 -14.18
C GLY A 89 -13.05 4.25 -12.96
N THR A 90 -12.60 4.64 -11.76
CA THR A 90 -13.18 4.30 -10.46
C THR A 90 -14.60 4.85 -10.34
N TYR A 91 -14.80 6.13 -10.67
CA TYR A 91 -16.12 6.76 -10.57
C TYR A 91 -17.08 6.14 -11.59
N ALA A 92 -16.61 5.94 -12.83
CA ALA A 92 -17.40 5.32 -13.89
C ALA A 92 -17.87 3.89 -13.54
N LEU A 93 -17.08 3.13 -12.78
CA LEU A 93 -17.46 1.81 -12.29
C LEU A 93 -18.48 1.92 -11.14
N LEU A 94 -18.13 2.67 -10.09
CA LEU A 94 -18.86 2.66 -8.83
C LEU A 94 -20.17 3.43 -8.87
N SER A 95 -20.25 4.50 -9.67
CA SER A 95 -21.49 5.31 -9.82
C SER A 95 -22.67 4.54 -10.42
N LYS A 96 -22.41 3.41 -11.10
CA LYS A 96 -23.44 2.54 -11.67
C LYS A 96 -23.92 1.45 -10.71
N ALA A 97 -23.21 1.22 -9.61
CA ALA A 97 -23.54 0.18 -8.65
C ALA A 97 -24.49 0.73 -7.56
N PRO A 98 -25.38 -0.11 -7.01
CA PRO A 98 -26.24 0.26 -5.88
C PRO A 98 -25.42 0.29 -4.59
N LEU A 99 -24.51 1.26 -4.47
CA LEU A 99 -23.55 1.37 -3.36
C LEU A 99 -24.24 1.45 -1.98
N SER A 100 -25.48 1.92 -1.91
CA SER A 100 -26.26 1.91 -0.65
C SER A 100 -26.41 0.52 -0.05
N SER A 101 -26.55 -0.53 -0.88
CA SER A 101 -26.61 -1.93 -0.44
C SER A 101 -25.29 -2.39 0.20
N LEU A 102 -24.22 -1.65 -0.06
CA LEU A 102 -22.90 -1.91 0.47
C LEU A 102 -22.67 -1.19 1.79
N ILE A 103 -23.42 -0.17 2.19
CA ILE A 103 -23.27 0.40 3.55
C ILE A 103 -23.55 -0.63 4.61
N ASP A 104 -24.44 -1.55 4.29
CA ASP A 104 -24.71 -2.64 5.19
C ASP A 104 -23.44 -3.53 5.34
N GLN A 105 -22.39 -3.39 4.50
CA GLN A 105 -21.30 -4.36 4.41
C GLN A 105 -19.82 -3.83 4.06
N ILE A 106 -19.55 -2.63 3.48
CA ILE A 106 -18.32 -1.75 3.29
C ILE A 106 -17.03 -2.23 2.51
N LEU A 107 -16.37 -1.40 1.63
CA LEU A 107 -15.44 -1.83 0.50
C LEU A 107 -14.23 -0.94 -0.06
N ALA A 108 -13.41 -1.41 -1.07
CA ALA A 108 -12.25 -0.76 -1.84
C ALA A 108 -11.94 -1.27 -3.35
N VAL A 109 -11.08 -0.68 -4.28
CA VAL A 109 -10.92 -0.90 -5.83
C VAL A 109 -9.69 -1.69 -6.40
N ALA A 110 -9.80 -2.47 -7.52
CA ALA A 110 -8.67 -2.91 -8.42
C ALA A 110 -9.06 -3.39 -9.88
N GLY A 111 -8.13 -3.60 -10.86
CA GLY A 111 -8.43 -4.24 -12.18
C GLY A 111 -7.61 -3.79 -13.43
N LYS A 112 -8.03 -4.21 -14.64
CA LYS A 112 -7.34 -3.96 -15.94
C LYS A 112 -7.12 -2.46 -16.24
N GLY A 113 -5.92 -2.16 -16.74
CA GLY A 113 -5.48 -0.80 -17.10
C GLY A 113 -5.03 0.06 -15.91
N VAL A 114 -4.97 -0.52 -14.71
CA VAL A 114 -4.46 0.17 -13.51
C VAL A 114 -2.98 -0.13 -13.30
N GLN A 115 -2.55 -1.38 -13.54
CA GLN A 115 -1.16 -1.83 -13.39
C GLN A 115 -0.80 -2.99 -14.33
N LYS A 116 0.49 -3.14 -14.65
CA LYS A 116 1.05 -4.24 -15.47
C LYS A 116 1.66 -5.33 -14.58
N GLY A 117 1.76 -6.57 -15.10
CA GLY A 117 2.59 -7.62 -14.50
C GLY A 117 1.99 -8.44 -13.35
N VAL A 118 0.66 -8.47 -13.18
CA VAL A 118 -0.02 -9.34 -12.20
C VAL A 118 -1.24 -10.03 -12.82
N ALA A 119 -1.67 -11.16 -12.27
CA ALA A 119 -2.82 -11.93 -12.77
C ALA A 119 -4.09 -11.09 -12.98
N ILE A 120 -4.37 -10.16 -12.04
CA ILE A 120 -5.57 -9.34 -12.07
C ILE A 120 -5.62 -8.31 -13.22
N THR A 121 -4.52 -8.13 -13.95
CA THR A 121 -4.49 -7.28 -15.16
C THR A 121 -5.35 -7.86 -16.28
N ALA A 122 -5.62 -9.17 -16.27
CA ALA A 122 -6.51 -9.83 -17.24
C ALA A 122 -8.01 -9.60 -16.96
N LEU A 123 -8.36 -9.15 -15.75
CA LEU A 123 -9.74 -8.95 -15.32
C LEU A 123 -10.24 -7.56 -15.67
N ASP A 124 -11.46 -7.45 -16.19
CA ASP A 124 -12.13 -6.15 -16.31
C ASP A 124 -12.13 -5.40 -14.98
N ARG A 125 -12.22 -4.07 -15.02
CA ARG A 125 -12.15 -3.22 -13.82
C ARG A 125 -13.14 -3.65 -12.74
N PHE A 126 -12.70 -3.70 -11.48
CA PHE A 126 -13.51 -4.19 -10.36
C PHE A 126 -13.27 -3.40 -9.05
N PHE A 127 -14.09 -3.66 -8.05
CA PHE A 127 -13.94 -3.17 -6.69
C PHE A 127 -13.57 -4.35 -5.77
N ALA A 128 -12.42 -4.37 -5.10
CA ALA A 128 -12.10 -5.34 -4.05
C ALA A 128 -11.90 -4.73 -2.64
N ILE A 129 -12.79 -5.05 -1.68
CA ILE A 129 -12.61 -4.67 -0.27
C ILE A 129 -11.37 -5.29 0.32
N PHE A 130 -10.60 -4.49 1.03
CA PHE A 130 -9.50 -5.00 1.84
C PHE A 130 -9.47 -4.45 3.27
N ASN A 131 -10.27 -3.44 3.62
CA ASN A 131 -10.46 -2.95 4.99
C ASN A 131 -11.78 -2.19 5.12
N ILE A 132 -12.31 -2.13 6.34
CA ILE A 132 -13.59 -1.48 6.67
C ILE A 132 -13.41 -0.60 7.89
N ARG A 133 -13.98 0.61 7.84
CA ARG A 133 -14.02 1.54 8.96
C ARG A 133 -15.46 1.99 9.22
N ILE A 134 -15.95 1.81 10.45
CA ILE A 134 -17.31 2.16 10.90
C ILE A 134 -17.17 3.13 12.07
N ASP A 135 -17.82 4.29 11.98
CA ASP A 135 -17.82 5.32 13.04
C ASP A 135 -16.42 5.62 13.60
N GLY A 136 -15.44 5.74 12.70
CA GLY A 136 -14.06 6.05 13.05
C GLY A 136 -13.20 4.85 13.49
N ARG A 137 -13.77 3.64 13.60
CA ARG A 137 -13.09 2.44 14.07
C ARG A 137 -12.88 1.41 12.97
N TRP A 138 -11.68 0.82 12.91
CA TRP A 138 -11.35 -0.28 12.01
C TRP A 138 -11.93 -1.58 12.53
N VAL A 139 -12.65 -2.30 11.68
CA VAL A 139 -13.29 -3.56 12.03
C VAL A 139 -12.65 -4.73 11.29
N ASP A 140 -12.82 -5.92 11.84
CA ASP A 140 -12.39 -7.14 11.18
C ASP A 140 -13.27 -7.42 9.95
N MET A 141 -12.71 -7.21 8.75
CA MET A 141 -13.42 -7.36 7.48
C MET A 141 -14.02 -8.75 7.26
N ARG A 142 -13.57 -9.78 7.98
CA ARG A 142 -14.09 -11.16 7.86
C ARG A 142 -15.50 -11.28 8.42
N GLN A 143 -15.85 -10.45 9.40
CA GLN A 143 -17.22 -10.33 9.92
C GLN A 143 -18.16 -9.81 8.83
N TYR A 144 -17.61 -9.12 7.83
CA TYR A 144 -18.31 -8.54 6.70
C TYR A 144 -17.98 -9.25 5.38
N LYS A 145 -17.53 -10.52 5.42
CA LYS A 145 -17.16 -11.28 4.21
C LYS A 145 -18.28 -11.35 3.17
N GLY A 146 -19.54 -11.22 3.59
CA GLY A 146 -20.69 -11.17 2.70
C GLY A 146 -20.76 -9.90 1.84
N CYS A 147 -20.06 -8.82 2.24
CA CYS A 147 -20.08 -7.56 1.54
C CYS A 147 -19.58 -7.68 0.12
N SER A 148 -20.47 -7.77 -0.85
CA SER A 148 -20.06 -7.84 -2.23
C SER A 148 -21.27 -7.55 -3.11
N LEU A 149 -20.99 -7.09 -4.32
CA LEU A 149 -21.94 -7.07 -5.43
C LEU A 149 -21.21 -7.62 -6.65
N PRO A 150 -20.98 -8.94 -6.73
CA PRO A 150 -20.21 -9.55 -7.82
C PRO A 150 -20.74 -9.20 -9.22
N GLU A 151 -22.06 -9.06 -9.36
CA GLU A 151 -22.75 -8.60 -10.58
C GLU A 151 -22.37 -7.18 -11.00
N HIS A 152 -21.96 -6.36 -10.04
CA HIS A 152 -21.38 -5.02 -10.26
C HIS A 152 -19.86 -5.01 -10.21
N ARG A 153 -19.23 -6.20 -10.25
CA ARG A 153 -17.78 -6.42 -10.13
C ARG A 153 -17.22 -5.88 -8.81
N ILE A 154 -17.95 -6.09 -7.73
CA ILE A 154 -17.55 -5.67 -6.39
C ILE A 154 -17.40 -6.90 -5.49
N TYR A 155 -16.23 -7.09 -4.89
CA TYR A 155 -15.82 -8.33 -4.22
C TYR A 155 -15.19 -8.05 -2.86
N ASN A 156 -15.36 -8.93 -1.87
CA ASN A 156 -14.61 -8.84 -0.62
C ASN A 156 -13.39 -9.77 -0.64
N LEU A 157 -12.19 -9.25 -0.40
CA LEU A 157 -11.00 -10.12 -0.34
C LEU A 157 -11.08 -11.18 0.75
N ALA A 158 -11.87 -10.97 1.80
CA ALA A 158 -12.12 -11.96 2.84
C ALA A 158 -12.89 -13.21 2.34
N GLN A 159 -13.50 -13.18 1.14
CA GLN A 159 -14.16 -14.34 0.51
C GLN A 159 -13.16 -15.32 -0.13
N TYR A 160 -11.94 -14.86 -0.41
CA TYR A 160 -10.93 -15.63 -1.13
C TYR A 160 -9.92 -16.23 -0.15
N LYS A 161 -9.04 -17.10 -0.68
CA LYS A 161 -7.99 -17.76 0.12
C LYS A 161 -7.21 -16.71 0.92
N ASN A 162 -7.12 -16.96 2.22
CA ASN A 162 -6.47 -16.11 3.19
C ASN A 162 -5.51 -16.93 4.05
N ILE A 163 -4.59 -16.23 4.72
CA ILE A 163 -3.54 -16.85 5.52
C ILE A 163 -3.64 -16.31 6.94
N ARG A 164 -3.53 -17.18 7.93
CA ARG A 164 -3.47 -16.79 9.34
C ARG A 164 -2.05 -17.00 9.86
N SER A 165 -1.52 -16.01 10.56
CA SER A 165 -0.20 -16.11 11.18
C SER A 165 -0.20 -15.50 12.58
N ARG A 166 0.16 -16.30 13.59
CA ARG A 166 0.29 -15.83 14.99
C ARG A 166 1.76 -15.57 15.28
N ASN A 167 2.09 -14.35 15.66
CA ASN A 167 3.48 -13.95 15.88
C ASN A 167 3.66 -13.19 17.18
N ARG A 168 4.86 -13.33 17.75
CA ARG A 168 5.34 -12.46 18.82
C ARG A 168 5.91 -11.19 18.18
N LEU A 169 5.41 -10.05 18.63
CA LEU A 169 5.84 -8.74 18.15
C LEU A 169 6.97 -8.16 19.01
N SER A 170 7.08 -8.58 20.27
CA SER A 170 8.18 -8.22 21.18
C SER A 170 9.44 -9.08 20.96
N GLY A 171 10.63 -8.44 20.96
CA GLY A 171 11.94 -9.10 20.96
C GLY A 171 12.76 -8.96 19.66
N THR A 172 14.05 -9.29 19.73
CA THR A 172 15.02 -9.23 18.62
C THR A 172 14.80 -10.30 17.55
N ASN A 173 14.02 -11.33 17.85
CA ASN A 173 13.85 -12.46 16.95
C ASN A 173 13.10 -12.10 15.65
N ASP A 174 13.45 -12.88 14.63
CA ASP A 174 13.15 -12.82 13.21
C ASP A 174 11.66 -13.05 12.87
N SER A 175 10.77 -12.26 13.46
CA SER A 175 9.34 -12.29 13.10
C SER A 175 9.11 -11.86 11.63
N GLY A 176 10.08 -11.15 11.02
CA GLY A 176 10.04 -10.75 9.61
C GLY A 176 10.21 -11.93 8.65
N SER A 177 11.16 -12.85 8.91
CA SER A 177 11.27 -14.04 8.07
C SER A 177 10.02 -14.91 8.12
N ARG A 178 9.31 -15.00 9.26
CA ARG A 178 8.08 -15.79 9.33
C ARG A 178 6.97 -15.24 8.44
N PHE A 179 6.82 -13.91 8.35
CA PHE A 179 5.85 -13.30 7.44
C PHE A 179 6.28 -13.40 5.97
N ASN A 180 7.57 -13.26 5.67
CA ASN A 180 8.09 -13.48 4.31
C ASN A 180 7.98 -14.95 3.87
N VAL A 181 8.30 -15.91 4.74
CA VAL A 181 8.07 -17.35 4.53
C VAL A 181 6.59 -17.66 4.31
N SER A 182 5.69 -16.91 4.96
CA SER A 182 4.25 -17.08 4.77
C SER A 182 3.78 -16.66 3.37
N ILE A 183 4.48 -15.75 2.67
CA ILE A 183 4.21 -15.47 1.25
C ILE A 183 4.46 -16.72 0.41
N HIS A 184 5.65 -17.30 0.54
CA HIS A 184 6.07 -18.48 -0.24
C HIS A 184 5.23 -19.70 0.09
N ARG A 185 4.95 -19.97 1.37
CA ARG A 185 4.03 -21.06 1.77
C ARG A 185 2.60 -20.85 1.28
N GLY A 186 2.18 -19.60 1.11
CA GLY A 186 0.86 -19.24 0.62
C GLY A 186 0.66 -19.53 -0.86
N GLY A 187 1.74 -19.63 -1.63
CA GLY A 187 1.72 -19.74 -3.09
C GLY A 187 1.24 -18.47 -3.79
N VAL A 188 1.19 -17.33 -3.09
CA VAL A 188 0.49 -16.12 -3.57
C VAL A 188 1.24 -15.45 -4.71
N CYS A 189 2.57 -15.54 -4.72
CA CYS A 189 3.40 -14.94 -5.76
C CYS A 189 3.51 -15.83 -7.00
N GLU A 190 3.23 -17.12 -6.86
CA GLU A 190 3.16 -18.10 -7.93
C GLU A 190 1.77 -18.07 -8.58
N GLU A 191 0.72 -17.99 -7.76
CA GLU A 191 -0.67 -17.91 -8.21
C GLU A 191 -1.50 -16.98 -7.32
N CYS A 192 -2.03 -15.91 -7.92
CA CYS A 192 -2.89 -14.96 -7.24
C CYS A 192 -4.22 -15.64 -6.85
N PRO A 193 -4.55 -15.80 -5.55
CA PRO A 193 -5.77 -16.50 -5.14
C PRO A 193 -7.05 -15.77 -5.53
N PHE A 194 -7.00 -14.45 -5.67
CA PHE A 194 -8.11 -13.67 -6.17
C PHE A 194 -8.24 -13.82 -7.69
N GLY A 195 -7.14 -13.68 -8.43
CA GLY A 195 -7.12 -13.83 -9.90
C GLY A 195 -7.60 -15.21 -10.34
N ALA A 196 -7.09 -16.26 -9.70
CA ALA A 196 -7.42 -17.66 -9.99
C ALA A 196 -8.91 -18.01 -9.84
N ALA A 197 -9.71 -17.17 -9.17
CA ALA A 197 -11.15 -17.36 -9.01
C ALA A 197 -11.98 -16.90 -10.23
N PHE A 198 -11.34 -16.39 -11.28
CA PHE A 198 -12.02 -15.78 -12.43
C PHE A 198 -11.48 -16.31 -13.76
N VAL A 199 -12.23 -15.98 -14.82
CA VAL A 199 -11.85 -16.15 -16.22
C VAL A 199 -11.60 -14.79 -16.88
N ASP A 200 -10.77 -14.77 -17.91
CA ASP A 200 -10.52 -13.59 -18.75
C ASP A 200 -11.65 -13.38 -19.77
N GLY A 201 -11.53 -12.34 -20.59
CA GLY A 201 -12.50 -12.02 -21.64
C GLY A 201 -12.61 -13.06 -22.75
N ALA A 202 -11.67 -14.01 -22.84
CA ALA A 202 -11.72 -15.15 -23.76
C ALA A 202 -12.26 -16.43 -23.09
N GLY A 203 -12.69 -16.34 -21.83
CA GLY A 203 -13.22 -17.47 -21.06
C GLY A 203 -12.14 -18.40 -20.49
N ASN A 204 -10.86 -18.03 -20.58
CA ASN A 204 -9.77 -18.81 -20.01
C ASN A 204 -9.58 -18.48 -18.54
N ARG A 205 -9.21 -19.48 -17.72
CA ARG A 205 -8.82 -19.25 -16.33
C ARG A 205 -7.71 -18.20 -16.24
N VAL A 206 -7.89 -17.22 -15.37
CA VAL A 206 -6.84 -16.23 -15.12
C VAL A 206 -5.70 -16.87 -14.33
N THR A 207 -4.50 -16.79 -14.88
CA THR A 207 -3.26 -17.33 -14.28
C THR A 207 -2.27 -16.21 -13.99
N GLY A 208 -1.27 -16.51 -13.16
CA GLY A 208 -0.17 -15.61 -12.80
C GLY A 208 -0.10 -15.25 -11.32
N GLY A 209 1.03 -14.66 -10.93
CA GLY A 209 1.34 -14.29 -9.56
C GLY A 209 0.59 -13.08 -9.03
N GLY A 210 0.46 -13.01 -7.71
CA GLY A 210 0.06 -11.83 -6.94
C GLY A 210 1.26 -11.02 -6.43
N GLU A 211 1.02 -9.77 -6.03
CA GLU A 211 2.07 -8.86 -5.55
C GLU A 211 2.66 -9.28 -4.21
N GLY A 212 1.83 -9.87 -3.34
CA GLY A 212 2.20 -10.22 -1.98
C GLY A 212 0.97 -10.30 -1.07
N ILE A 213 1.15 -9.96 0.20
CA ILE A 213 0.11 -10.08 1.24
C ILE A 213 0.01 -8.78 2.02
N VAL A 214 -1.23 -8.36 2.31
CA VAL A 214 -1.52 -7.35 3.36
C VAL A 214 -1.95 -8.10 4.61
N TRP A 215 -1.22 -7.87 5.70
CA TRP A 215 -1.48 -8.44 7.00
C TRP A 215 -2.22 -7.42 7.85
N THR A 216 -3.46 -7.71 8.23
CA THR A 216 -4.24 -6.90 9.16
C THR A 216 -4.36 -7.66 10.48
N MET A 217 -4.10 -6.98 11.60
CA MET A 217 -4.28 -7.58 12.91
C MET A 217 -5.76 -7.90 13.13
N VAL A 218 -6.04 -9.13 13.56
CA VAL A 218 -7.38 -9.57 13.90
C VAL A 218 -7.73 -9.12 15.31
N ARG A 219 -8.90 -8.48 15.47
CA ARG A 219 -9.50 -8.31 16.80
C ARG A 219 -10.25 -9.57 17.23
N SER A 220 -10.24 -9.85 18.54
CA SER A 220 -11.08 -10.82 19.26
C SER A 220 -10.57 -12.27 19.26
N PRO A 221 -11.03 -13.15 20.17
CA PRO A 221 -10.44 -13.55 21.48
C PRO A 221 -9.02 -14.15 21.42
N TYR A 222 -8.30 -13.97 20.32
CA TYR A 222 -6.97 -14.52 20.06
C TYR A 222 -5.81 -13.56 20.37
N MET A 223 -6.11 -12.42 21.01
CA MET A 223 -5.15 -11.84 21.96
C MET A 223 -4.88 -12.92 23.02
N ASP A 224 -3.68 -13.01 23.58
CA ASP A 224 -3.44 -14.03 24.60
C ASP A 224 -4.49 -13.89 25.72
N GLU A 225 -5.14 -14.99 26.12
CA GLU A 225 -6.03 -14.99 27.29
C GLU A 225 -5.22 -14.42 28.47
N GLY A 226 -5.68 -13.31 29.04
CA GLY A 226 -4.97 -12.58 30.09
C GLY A 226 -4.25 -11.30 29.65
N ASP A 227 -4.31 -10.92 28.37
CA ASP A 227 -3.89 -9.59 27.91
C ASP A 227 -5.07 -8.61 28.09
N ASP A 228 -5.07 -7.88 29.21
CA ASP A 228 -6.08 -6.91 29.62
C ASP A 228 -5.90 -5.52 29.00
N ARG A 229 -4.88 -5.34 28.15
CA ARG A 229 -4.59 -4.06 27.51
C ARG A 229 -5.70 -3.67 26.54
N GLU A 230 -6.21 -2.45 26.71
CA GLU A 230 -7.16 -1.88 25.77
C GLU A 230 -6.53 -1.71 24.38
N PHE A 231 -7.19 -2.26 23.34
CA PHE A 231 -6.80 -2.05 21.95
C PHE A 231 -7.47 -0.78 21.39
N ASP A 232 -6.69 0.12 20.80
CA ASP A 232 -7.21 1.30 20.11
C ASP A 232 -7.58 0.97 18.65
N ASP A 233 -8.86 0.72 18.41
CA ASP A 233 -9.40 0.39 17.09
C ASP A 233 -9.58 1.63 16.19
N THR A 234 -9.22 2.82 16.63
CA THR A 234 -9.14 4.00 15.76
C THR A 234 -7.93 3.95 14.82
N PHE A 235 -6.93 3.13 15.16
CA PHE A 235 -5.72 2.90 14.36
C PHE A 235 -5.75 1.56 13.63
N LEU A 236 -5.34 1.57 12.36
CA LEU A 236 -5.21 0.36 11.57
C LEU A 236 -3.84 -0.28 11.81
N VAL A 237 -3.81 -1.42 12.49
CA VAL A 237 -2.59 -2.21 12.66
C VAL A 237 -2.44 -3.16 11.48
N ASN A 238 -1.73 -2.70 10.44
CA ASN A 238 -1.43 -3.50 9.27
C ASN A 238 0.01 -3.30 8.76
N PHE A 239 0.46 -4.24 7.95
CA PHE A 239 1.68 -4.11 7.16
C PHE A 239 1.57 -4.95 5.88
N LYS A 240 2.48 -4.72 4.94
CA LYS A 240 2.57 -5.46 3.69
C LYS A 240 3.86 -6.26 3.64
N THR A 241 3.77 -7.44 3.03
CA THR A 241 4.92 -8.20 2.55
C THR A 241 4.75 -8.37 1.04
N LYS A 242 5.82 -8.24 0.26
CA LYS A 242 5.79 -8.32 -1.20
C LYS A 242 6.68 -9.47 -1.68
N GLY A 243 6.33 -10.09 -2.81
CA GLY A 243 7.21 -11.02 -3.50
C GLY A 243 8.45 -10.32 -4.04
N GLU A 244 9.52 -11.08 -4.27
CA GLU A 244 10.82 -10.56 -4.71
C GLU A 244 10.72 -9.75 -6.02
N ASN A 245 9.90 -10.20 -6.97
CA ASN A 245 9.64 -9.51 -8.24
C ASN A 245 8.97 -8.13 -8.08
N PHE A 246 8.47 -7.80 -6.89
CA PHE A 246 7.84 -6.52 -6.55
C PHE A 246 8.67 -5.70 -5.55
N ALA A 247 9.91 -6.13 -5.28
CA ALA A 247 10.84 -5.38 -4.46
C ALA A 247 11.17 -4.05 -5.12
N THR A 248 11.05 -2.96 -4.35
CA THR A 248 11.45 -1.62 -4.79
C THR A 248 12.86 -1.26 -4.32
N THR A 249 13.55 -2.23 -3.72
CA THR A 249 14.89 -2.11 -3.16
C THR A 249 15.80 -3.15 -3.79
N SER A 250 17.09 -2.80 -3.89
CA SER A 250 18.16 -3.70 -4.31
C SER A 250 18.71 -4.48 -3.11
N GLN A 251 19.88 -5.11 -3.26
CA GLN A 251 20.55 -5.82 -2.16
C GLN A 251 20.87 -4.89 -0.97
N VAL A 252 20.67 -5.39 0.25
CA VAL A 252 20.94 -4.65 1.48
C VAL A 252 22.45 -4.38 1.61
N PRO A 253 22.89 -3.12 1.73
CA PRO A 253 24.31 -2.79 1.84
C PRO A 253 24.84 -3.16 3.22
N LYS A 254 26.11 -3.58 3.30
CA LYS A 254 26.77 -3.76 4.59
C LYS A 254 27.02 -2.38 5.21
N ALA A 255 26.67 -2.20 6.50
CA ALA A 255 26.99 -0.95 7.17
C ALA A 255 28.51 -0.81 7.27
N PRO A 256 29.11 0.27 6.74
CA PRO A 256 30.53 0.55 6.93
C PRO A 256 30.80 0.94 8.40
N LYS A 257 31.96 0.54 8.93
CA LYS A 257 32.37 0.88 10.31
C LYS A 257 32.66 2.38 10.51
N ASN A 258 33.04 3.08 9.44
CA ASN A 258 33.26 4.53 9.39
C ASN A 258 32.83 5.05 8.01
N PRO A 259 31.55 5.37 7.80
CA PRO A 259 31.08 5.89 6.52
C PRO A 259 31.56 7.31 6.29
N ASP A 260 32.23 7.55 5.16
CA ASP A 260 32.10 8.84 4.48
C ASP A 260 30.62 9.03 4.13
N ILE A 261 30.04 10.17 4.55
CA ILE A 261 28.61 10.49 4.37
C ILE A 261 28.23 10.41 2.88
N ALA A 262 29.13 10.84 1.98
CA ALA A 262 28.85 10.78 0.54
C ALA A 262 28.74 9.33 0.03
N ASN A 263 29.69 8.47 0.41
CA ASN A 263 29.64 7.05 0.07
C ASN A 263 28.43 6.34 0.70
N ALA A 264 28.09 6.66 1.95
CA ALA A 264 26.91 6.09 2.62
C ALA A 264 25.61 6.51 1.94
N ALA A 265 25.50 7.78 1.52
CA ALA A 265 24.35 8.26 0.75
C ALA A 265 24.24 7.56 -0.61
N ALA A 266 25.37 7.32 -1.30
CA ALA A 266 25.40 6.56 -2.55
C ALA A 266 24.91 5.12 -2.35
N GLN A 267 25.42 4.42 -1.33
CA GLN A 267 24.98 3.06 -0.98
C GLN A 267 23.50 3.00 -0.61
N PHE A 268 23.00 3.98 0.15
CA PHE A 268 21.58 4.10 0.44
C PHE A 268 20.77 4.26 -0.84
N ALA A 269 21.20 5.11 -1.77
CA ALA A 269 20.47 5.35 -3.01
C ALA A 269 20.50 4.13 -3.95
N ASP A 270 21.61 3.40 -4.04
CA ASP A 270 21.71 2.11 -4.76
C ASP A 270 20.71 1.07 -4.22
N TYR A 271 20.62 0.98 -2.90
CA TYR A 271 19.65 0.14 -2.22
C TYR A 271 18.22 0.61 -2.46
N ALA A 272 17.96 1.91 -2.33
CA ALA A 272 16.63 2.48 -2.35
C ALA A 272 16.07 2.68 -3.77
N LEU A 273 16.79 2.41 -4.85
CA LEU A 273 16.34 2.72 -6.21
C LEU A 273 16.44 1.54 -7.16
N ALA A 274 15.69 0.47 -6.88
CA ALA A 274 15.45 -0.58 -7.87
C ALA A 274 14.55 -0.05 -9.01
N GLU A 275 14.60 -0.69 -10.18
CA GLU A 275 13.85 -0.26 -11.37
C GLU A 275 12.35 -0.08 -11.10
N ARG A 276 11.75 -1.00 -10.33
CA ARG A 276 10.34 -0.92 -9.93
C ARG A 276 9.97 0.39 -9.23
N ARG A 277 10.88 1.01 -8.47
CA ARG A 277 10.58 2.29 -7.78
C ARG A 277 10.40 3.43 -8.77
N TYR A 278 11.20 3.45 -9.85
CA TYR A 278 11.04 4.43 -10.90
C TYR A 278 9.74 4.24 -11.66
N GLU A 279 9.39 2.99 -12.00
CA GLU A 279 8.12 2.67 -12.64
C GLU A 279 6.89 3.13 -11.83
N GLN A 280 6.92 2.97 -10.50
CA GLN A 280 5.87 3.51 -9.62
C GLN A 280 5.77 5.03 -9.68
N GLY A 281 6.90 5.73 -9.88
CA GLY A 281 6.90 7.17 -10.11
C GLY A 281 6.22 7.56 -11.42
N ILE A 282 6.42 6.79 -12.48
CA ILE A 282 5.72 6.98 -13.76
C ILE A 282 4.21 6.76 -13.59
N GLU A 283 3.82 5.66 -12.95
CA GLU A 283 2.42 5.34 -12.67
C GLU A 283 1.72 6.45 -11.85
N TYR A 284 2.43 7.03 -10.89
CA TYR A 284 1.94 8.18 -10.13
C TYR A 284 1.69 9.40 -11.01
N LEU A 285 2.64 9.76 -11.88
CA LEU A 285 2.50 10.90 -12.79
C LEU A 285 1.34 10.72 -13.76
N GLU A 286 1.20 9.53 -14.33
CA GLU A 286 0.06 9.19 -15.21
C GLU A 286 -1.28 9.26 -14.47
N GLY A 287 -1.29 8.90 -13.18
CA GLY A 287 -2.43 9.09 -12.28
C GLY A 287 -2.78 10.57 -12.09
N GLU A 288 -1.79 11.43 -11.88
CA GLU A 288 -1.99 12.87 -11.74
C GLU A 288 -2.45 13.54 -13.05
N GLN A 289 -1.92 13.10 -14.20
CA GLN A 289 -2.41 13.55 -15.51
C GLN A 289 -3.86 13.15 -15.72
N ALA A 290 -4.21 11.90 -15.44
CA ALA A 290 -5.59 11.41 -15.52
C ALA A 290 -6.54 12.22 -14.60
N ARG A 291 -6.09 12.58 -13.40
CA ARG A 291 -6.85 13.45 -12.47
C ARG A 291 -7.16 14.82 -13.07
N GLN A 292 -6.29 15.35 -13.94
CA GLN A 292 -6.51 16.60 -14.66
C GLN A 292 -7.32 16.43 -15.95
N GLY A 293 -7.72 15.20 -16.28
CA GLY A 293 -8.36 14.86 -17.55
C GLY A 293 -7.39 14.91 -18.74
N TRP A 294 -6.08 14.84 -18.49
CA TRP A 294 -5.05 14.86 -19.52
C TRP A 294 -4.75 13.46 -20.02
N GLU A 295 -4.22 13.40 -21.24
CA GLU A 295 -3.67 12.15 -21.78
C GLU A 295 -2.52 11.66 -20.89
N LYS A 296 -2.49 10.34 -20.66
CA LYS A 296 -1.44 9.71 -19.87
C LYS A 296 -0.15 9.68 -20.67
N ASN A 297 0.81 10.49 -20.27
CA ASN A 297 2.16 10.48 -20.78
C ASN A 297 3.13 10.69 -19.61
N GLY A 298 3.47 9.61 -18.93
CA GLY A 298 4.39 9.64 -17.80
C GLY A 298 5.85 9.88 -18.19
N TYR A 299 6.18 9.95 -19.49
CA TYR A 299 7.53 10.18 -20.04
C TYR A 299 7.64 11.55 -20.70
N ASP A 300 7.18 12.59 -20.01
CA ASP A 300 7.32 13.99 -20.44
C ASP A 300 8.44 14.67 -19.65
N VAL A 301 9.41 15.27 -20.36
CA VAL A 301 10.51 16.04 -19.76
C VAL A 301 10.03 17.18 -18.86
N LYS A 302 8.83 17.73 -19.11
CA LYS A 302 8.20 18.75 -18.26
C LYS A 302 7.85 18.23 -16.86
N LEU A 303 7.65 16.92 -16.72
CA LEU A 303 7.32 16.27 -15.44
C LEU A 303 8.56 15.90 -14.61
N THR A 304 9.77 16.19 -15.09
CA THR A 304 11.03 15.82 -14.40
C THR A 304 11.05 16.24 -12.93
N GLY A 305 10.62 17.47 -12.62
CA GLY A 305 10.58 17.95 -11.24
C GLY A 305 9.58 17.18 -10.37
N ALA A 306 8.40 16.86 -10.91
CA ALA A 306 7.38 16.09 -10.21
C ALA A 306 7.82 14.63 -9.99
N PHE A 307 8.46 14.01 -10.99
CA PHE A 307 9.03 12.66 -10.89
C PHE A 307 10.06 12.57 -9.78
N ILE A 308 11.08 13.45 -9.81
CA ILE A 308 12.18 13.46 -8.85
C ILE A 308 11.63 13.63 -7.43
N LYS A 309 10.69 14.58 -7.25
CA LYS A 309 10.07 14.82 -5.96
C LYS A 309 9.38 13.56 -5.43
N TRP A 310 8.53 12.93 -6.25
CA TRP A 310 7.80 11.75 -5.84
C TRP A 310 8.72 10.58 -5.49
N VAL A 311 9.67 10.24 -6.36
CA VAL A 311 10.61 9.11 -6.13
C VAL A 311 11.45 9.35 -4.88
N THR A 312 11.89 10.58 -4.67
CA THR A 312 12.68 10.95 -3.49
C THR A 312 11.85 10.83 -2.21
N GLU A 313 10.65 11.38 -2.19
CA GLU A 313 9.77 11.32 -1.02
C GLU A 313 9.35 9.87 -0.70
N ASP A 314 9.01 9.08 -1.71
CA ASP A 314 8.66 7.67 -1.55
C ASP A 314 9.86 6.87 -1.02
N ALA A 315 11.06 7.09 -1.57
CA ALA A 315 12.25 6.37 -1.15
C ALA A 315 12.66 6.66 0.30
N ILE A 316 12.66 7.94 0.68
CA ILE A 316 12.97 8.35 2.05
C ILE A 316 11.92 7.83 3.02
N LYS A 317 10.65 7.80 2.62
CA LYS A 317 9.56 7.31 3.46
C LYS A 317 9.62 5.80 3.67
N GLU A 318 9.73 5.01 2.61
CA GLU A 318 9.70 3.55 2.70
C GLU A 318 11.02 3.00 3.26
N GLU A 319 12.16 3.69 3.09
CA GLU A 319 13.49 3.22 3.52
C GLU A 319 14.14 4.05 4.66
N ARG A 320 13.34 4.85 5.39
CA ARG A 320 13.83 5.70 6.49
C ARG A 320 14.73 4.95 7.47
N ASN A 321 14.33 3.73 7.85
CA ASN A 321 15.08 2.94 8.82
C ASN A 321 16.44 2.49 8.28
N GLU A 322 16.56 2.25 6.97
CA GLU A 322 17.83 1.88 6.37
C GLU A 322 18.76 3.09 6.23
N MET A 323 18.19 4.26 5.89
CA MET A 323 18.90 5.53 5.91
C MET A 323 19.49 5.83 7.31
N GLU A 324 18.68 5.68 8.36
CA GLU A 324 19.10 5.84 9.76
C GLU A 324 20.19 4.82 10.15
N ARG A 325 20.03 3.54 9.75
CA ARG A 325 21.01 2.48 10.01
C ARG A 325 22.38 2.75 9.37
N LEU A 326 22.40 3.36 8.19
CA LEU A 326 23.62 3.74 7.48
C LEU A 326 24.22 5.06 7.99
N GLY A 327 23.55 5.74 8.93
CA GLY A 327 24.00 7.04 9.46
C GLY A 327 23.91 8.18 8.44
N VAL A 328 23.04 8.07 7.43
CA VAL A 328 22.93 9.06 6.36
C VAL A 328 21.94 10.17 6.77
N PRO A 329 22.35 11.45 6.80
CA PRO A 329 21.41 12.54 7.03
C PRO A 329 20.37 12.62 5.90
N GLU A 330 19.11 12.91 6.25
CA GLU A 330 18.00 12.94 5.28
C GLU A 330 18.27 13.91 4.11
N LYS A 331 18.98 15.01 4.36
CA LYS A 331 19.39 15.98 3.32
C LYS A 331 20.32 15.35 2.27
N ASP A 332 21.32 14.61 2.71
CA ASP A 332 22.30 13.95 1.83
C ASP A 332 21.67 12.79 1.07
N ALA A 333 20.80 12.00 1.75
CA ALA A 333 20.00 10.96 1.11
C ALA A 333 19.09 11.52 0.00
N LYS A 334 18.35 12.61 0.29
CA LYS A 334 17.49 13.28 -0.71
C LYS A 334 18.27 13.79 -1.92
N ARG A 335 19.45 14.37 -1.68
CA ARG A 335 20.31 14.89 -2.75
C ARG A 335 20.74 13.76 -3.70
N GLU A 336 21.26 12.67 -3.14
CA GLU A 336 21.78 11.55 -3.94
C GLU A 336 20.66 10.78 -4.66
N VAL A 337 19.55 10.49 -3.98
CA VAL A 337 18.37 9.86 -4.58
C VAL A 337 17.82 10.70 -5.72
N GLY A 338 17.67 12.01 -5.50
CA GLY A 338 17.14 12.92 -6.50
C GLY A 338 18.04 13.04 -7.75
N ALA A 339 19.37 13.02 -7.56
CA ALA A 339 20.33 13.05 -8.67
C ALA A 339 20.20 11.80 -9.57
N ARG A 340 20.11 10.62 -8.97
CA ARG A 340 19.95 9.35 -9.70
C ARG A 340 18.59 9.24 -10.39
N ALA A 341 17.52 9.66 -9.71
CA ALA A 341 16.18 9.72 -10.30
C ALA A 341 16.13 10.65 -11.53
N LYS A 342 16.79 11.82 -11.45
CA LYS A 342 16.89 12.75 -12.58
C LYS A 342 17.58 12.10 -13.79
N LEU A 343 18.73 11.47 -13.57
CA LEU A 343 19.50 10.81 -14.62
C LEU A 343 18.71 9.66 -15.27
N TRP A 344 18.03 8.84 -14.45
CA TRP A 344 17.21 7.75 -14.95
C TRP A 344 16.05 8.26 -15.80
N TYR A 345 15.31 9.26 -15.32
CA TYR A 345 14.14 9.80 -15.99
C TYR A 345 14.50 10.48 -17.32
N ALA A 346 15.55 11.31 -17.32
CA ALA A 346 16.02 11.99 -18.52
C ALA A 346 16.44 11.01 -19.63
N ARG A 347 17.07 9.89 -19.26
CA ARG A 347 17.39 8.81 -20.20
C ARG A 347 16.12 8.16 -20.74
N LYS A 348 15.21 7.71 -19.87
CA LYS A 348 13.98 7.03 -20.30
C LYS A 348 13.08 7.90 -21.18
N CYS A 349 12.95 9.20 -20.89
CA CYS A 349 12.21 10.12 -21.77
C CYS A 349 12.82 10.22 -23.17
N ARG A 350 14.16 10.19 -23.27
CA ARG A 350 14.87 10.18 -24.56
C ARG A 350 14.63 8.87 -25.31
N ASP A 351 14.80 7.73 -24.63
CA ASP A 351 14.60 6.40 -25.23
C ASP A 351 13.17 6.25 -25.81
N VAL A 352 12.16 6.75 -25.09
CA VAL A 352 10.75 6.74 -25.54
C VAL A 352 10.54 7.68 -26.73
N ALA A 353 11.14 8.87 -26.72
CA ALA A 353 11.06 9.81 -27.84
C ALA A 353 11.69 9.23 -29.11
N ASP A 354 12.88 8.63 -29.00
CA ASP A 354 13.59 8.01 -30.11
C ASP A 354 12.79 6.83 -30.70
N ALA A 355 12.17 6.00 -29.84
CA ALA A 355 11.34 4.89 -30.28
C ALA A 355 10.05 5.32 -31.00
N LEU A 356 9.52 6.52 -30.71
CA LEU A 356 8.38 7.09 -31.42
C LEU A 356 8.76 7.67 -32.78
N MET A 357 9.98 8.20 -32.92
CA MET A 357 10.50 8.76 -34.18
C MET A 357 10.95 7.67 -35.17
N ALA A 358 11.23 6.46 -34.69
CA ALA A 358 11.60 5.30 -35.50
C ALA A 358 10.40 4.49 -36.04
N ARG A 359 9.18 4.89 -35.69
CA ARG A 359 7.91 4.34 -36.19
C ARG A 359 7.28 5.29 -37.18
#